data_AF-A0A521M309-F1
#
_entry.id   AF-A0A521M309-F1
#
_cell.length_a   1.000
_cell.length_b   1.000
_cell.length_c   1.000
_cell.angle_alpha   90.00
_cell.angle_beta   90.00
_cell.angle_gamma   90.00
#
_symmetry.space_group_name_H-M   'P 1'
#
loop_
_entity.id
_entity.type
_entity.pdbx_description
1 polymer ?
#
loop_
_entity_poly.entity_id
_entity_poly.type
_entity_poly.pdbx_seq_one_letter_code
_entity_poly.pdbx_strand_id
1 'polypeptide(L)'
;MITLYDLVFQDDRRPSPFCWRTKYALAHKGLKWTEVPVGFTEKDKIAFASSQTVPVIKDGEIPVRDSWAIANHLDKAYPDKPLFKSEMARSYALFINGWVDTQVHAALAPLIIGDLYDRVRPVDQAYIRESRGKRFGSSDFTAVQSAAREKGLPAFRLVLEPARRTLKEQKFLAGDAPAYPDYALMGAFLWARIVSPFELLAGDDPVHAWRERMLDLYGGMGRKVKAA
;
A
#
# COMPACT_ATOMS: atom_id res chain seq x y z
N MET A 1 -4.88 -14.81 17.96
CA MET A 1 -5.50 -14.66 16.62
C MET A 1 -5.39 -13.20 16.24
N ILE A 2 -4.96 -12.88 15.01
CA ILE A 2 -4.81 -11.50 14.56
C ILE A 2 -6.05 -11.08 13.78
N THR A 3 -6.57 -9.89 14.06
CA THR A 3 -7.63 -9.25 13.27
C THR A 3 -7.06 -8.00 12.62
N LEU A 4 -7.17 -7.88 11.30
CA LEU A 4 -6.76 -6.71 10.52
C LEU A 4 -7.98 -5.89 10.13
N TYR A 5 -8.02 -4.62 10.52
CA TYR A 5 -9.00 -3.64 10.08
C TYR A 5 -8.49 -2.98 8.81
N ASP A 6 -9.21 -3.19 7.71
CA ASP A 6 -8.76 -2.88 6.35
C ASP A 6 -9.74 -1.97 5.60
N LEU A 7 -9.20 -1.11 4.74
CA LEU A 7 -9.96 -0.15 3.97
C LEU A 7 -10.83 -0.87 2.93
N VAL A 8 -12.15 -0.67 2.99
CA VAL A 8 -13.09 -1.21 1.98
C VAL A 8 -13.61 -0.14 1.04
N PHE A 9 -13.63 -0.49 -0.25
CA PHE A 9 -14.27 0.23 -1.36
C PHE A 9 -15.53 -0.51 -1.82
N GLN A 10 -16.15 -0.07 -2.92
CA GLN A 10 -17.21 -0.85 -3.56
C GLN A 10 -16.72 -2.26 -3.94
N ASP A 11 -17.64 -3.21 -4.07
CA ASP A 11 -17.38 -4.61 -4.43
C ASP A 11 -16.31 -5.31 -3.57
N ASP A 12 -16.25 -4.96 -2.29
CA ASP A 12 -15.27 -5.53 -1.37
C ASP A 12 -13.80 -5.27 -1.74
N ARG A 13 -13.50 -4.28 -2.59
CA ARG A 13 -12.12 -3.92 -2.94
C ARG A 13 -11.35 -3.43 -1.71
N ARG A 14 -10.08 -3.87 -1.59
CA ARG A 14 -9.16 -3.49 -0.49
C ARG A 14 -7.94 -2.74 -1.01
N PRO A 15 -8.04 -1.45 -1.37
CA PRO A 15 -6.99 -0.78 -2.12
C PRO A 15 -5.92 -0.10 -1.27
N SER A 16 -6.03 -0.06 0.06
CA SER A 16 -5.10 0.72 0.89
C SER A 16 -3.66 0.21 0.76
N PRO A 17 -2.70 1.05 0.30
CA PRO A 17 -1.30 0.63 0.19
C PRO A 17 -0.72 0.28 1.57
N PHE A 18 -1.17 0.98 2.61
CA PHE A 18 -0.76 0.77 3.99
C PHE A 18 -1.26 -0.57 4.54
N CYS A 19 -2.49 -0.95 4.22
CA CYS A 19 -3.01 -2.25 4.64
C CYS A 19 -2.33 -3.38 3.86
N TRP A 20 -2.02 -3.18 2.57
CA TRP A 20 -1.30 -4.16 1.78
C TRP A 20 0.09 -4.47 2.34
N ARG A 21 0.86 -3.47 2.74
CA ARG A 21 2.16 -3.75 3.39
C ARG A 21 2.01 -4.52 4.70
N THR A 22 0.92 -4.30 5.45
CA THR A 22 0.58 -5.13 6.62
C THR A 22 0.17 -6.56 6.25
N LYS A 23 -0.63 -6.78 5.21
CA LYS A 23 -0.99 -8.13 4.73
C LYS A 23 0.24 -8.92 4.31
N TYR A 24 1.14 -8.30 3.55
CA TYR A 24 2.40 -8.92 3.18
C TYR A 24 3.29 -9.21 4.40
N ALA A 25 3.33 -8.32 5.39
CA ALA A 25 4.07 -8.56 6.63
C ALA A 25 3.50 -9.76 7.43
N LEU A 26 2.18 -9.86 7.56
CA LEU A 26 1.51 -11.01 8.20
C LEU A 26 1.80 -12.31 7.44
N ALA A 27 1.69 -12.29 6.11
CA ALA A 27 1.97 -13.43 5.26
C ALA A 27 3.46 -13.85 5.29
N HIS A 28 4.39 -12.90 5.31
CA HIS A 28 5.82 -13.15 5.50
C HIS A 28 6.07 -13.92 6.79
N LYS A 29 5.45 -13.46 7.88
CA LYS A 29 5.52 -14.10 9.20
C LYS A 29 4.82 -15.46 9.26
N GLY A 30 4.02 -15.83 8.25
CA GLY A 30 3.20 -17.04 8.25
C GLY A 30 2.05 -16.99 9.24
N LEU A 31 1.64 -15.78 9.65
CA LEU A 31 0.58 -15.59 10.62
C LEU A 31 -0.79 -15.69 9.93
N LYS A 32 -1.75 -16.31 10.60
CA LYS A 32 -3.15 -16.31 10.17
C LYS A 32 -3.85 -15.08 10.74
N TRP A 33 -4.64 -14.41 9.91
CA TRP A 33 -5.46 -13.29 10.33
C TRP A 33 -6.88 -13.37 9.77
N THR A 34 -7.77 -12.60 10.36
CA THR A 34 -9.09 -12.28 9.81
C THR A 34 -9.14 -10.81 9.42
N GLU A 35 -9.98 -10.44 8.46
CA GLU A 35 -10.12 -9.05 8.00
C GLU A 35 -11.48 -8.47 8.38
N VAL A 36 -11.48 -7.25 8.90
CA VAL A 36 -12.67 -6.44 9.18
C VAL A 36 -12.70 -5.26 8.21
N PRO A 37 -13.70 -5.17 7.32
CA PRO A 37 -13.85 -4.02 6.43
C PRO A 37 -14.22 -2.74 7.18
N VAL A 38 -13.46 -1.68 6.92
CA VAL A 38 -13.64 -0.33 7.45
C VAL A 38 -13.58 0.65 6.28
N GLY A 39 -14.67 1.32 5.92
CA GLY A 39 -14.56 2.40 4.94
C GLY A 39 -14.19 3.72 5.58
N PHE A 40 -14.12 4.77 4.77
CA PHE A 40 -13.50 6.02 5.19
C PHE A 40 -14.22 6.70 6.35
N THR A 41 -15.55 6.60 6.42
CA THR A 41 -16.38 7.26 7.43
C THR A 41 -16.62 6.43 8.69
N GLU A 42 -16.29 5.13 8.69
CA GLU A 42 -16.57 4.20 9.80
C GLU A 42 -15.47 4.23 10.88
N LYS A 43 -15.27 5.39 11.51
CA LYS A 43 -14.21 5.60 12.51
C LYS A 43 -14.45 4.85 13.82
N ASP A 44 -15.70 4.60 14.14
CA ASP A 44 -16.17 3.82 15.29
C ASP A 44 -15.55 2.42 15.31
N LYS A 45 -15.41 1.76 14.14
CA LYS A 45 -14.82 0.42 14.02
C LYS A 45 -13.37 0.33 14.49
N ILE A 46 -12.64 1.44 14.51
CA ILE A 46 -11.21 1.48 14.89
C ILE A 46 -10.94 2.40 16.09
N ALA A 47 -12.00 2.93 16.73
CA ALA A 47 -11.89 3.84 17.85
C ALA A 47 -11.20 3.20 19.07
N PHE A 48 -11.34 1.88 19.25
CA PHE A 48 -10.68 1.12 20.33
C PHE A 48 -9.14 1.20 20.28
N ALA A 49 -8.56 1.47 19.11
CA ALA A 49 -7.12 1.68 18.93
C ALA A 49 -6.73 3.17 18.95
N SER A 50 -7.68 4.04 19.31
CA SER A 50 -7.58 5.50 19.22
C SER A 50 -7.09 5.98 17.84
N SER A 51 -7.47 5.25 16.78
CA SER A 51 -7.02 5.51 15.40
C SER A 51 -8.08 6.21 14.58
N GLN A 52 -7.64 7.00 13.60
CA GLN A 52 -8.51 7.62 12.58
C GLN A 52 -8.27 7.03 11.18
N THR A 53 -7.26 6.17 11.03
CA THR A 53 -6.84 5.56 9.77
C THR A 53 -6.59 4.07 9.96
N VAL A 54 -6.61 3.35 8.84
CA VAL A 54 -6.22 1.94 8.73
C VAL A 54 -4.86 1.85 8.01
N PRO A 55 -4.08 0.78 8.23
CA PRO A 55 -4.41 -0.42 9.00
C PRO A 55 -4.38 -0.23 10.51
N VAL A 56 -5.23 -1.00 11.17
CA VAL A 56 -5.15 -1.32 12.60
C VAL A 56 -5.17 -2.84 12.71
N ILE A 57 -4.35 -3.41 13.57
CA ILE A 57 -4.51 -4.82 13.98
C ILE A 57 -4.94 -4.91 15.43
N LYS A 58 -5.64 -6.00 15.75
CA LYS A 58 -5.80 -6.52 17.11
C LYS A 58 -5.05 -7.85 17.16
N ASP A 59 -3.92 -7.88 17.87
CA ASP A 59 -3.13 -9.09 18.10
C ASP A 59 -3.44 -9.64 19.50
N GLY A 60 -4.34 -10.62 19.57
CA GLY A 60 -4.97 -10.98 20.84
C GLY A 60 -5.77 -9.79 21.38
N GLU A 61 -5.36 -9.23 22.51
CA GLU A 61 -5.96 -8.02 23.10
C GLU A 61 -5.16 -6.73 22.81
N ILE A 62 -4.06 -6.82 22.07
CA ILE A 62 -3.17 -5.67 21.83
C ILE A 62 -3.60 -4.94 20.55
N PRO A 63 -4.14 -3.71 20.65
CA PRO A 63 -4.38 -2.88 19.48
C PRO A 63 -3.06 -2.25 19.00
N VAL A 64 -2.77 -2.36 17.71
CA VAL A 64 -1.63 -1.68 17.08
C VAL A 64 -2.13 -0.96 15.83
N ARG A 65 -1.96 0.35 15.78
CA ARG A 65 -2.28 1.20 14.62
C ARG A 65 -1.00 1.63 13.92
N ASP A 66 -1.16 2.13 12.70
CA ASP A 66 -0.06 2.50 11.80
C ASP A 66 0.73 1.28 11.30
N SER A 67 0.80 1.14 9.98
CA SER A 67 1.47 0.02 9.32
C SER A 67 2.96 -0.14 9.65
N TRP A 68 3.69 0.94 9.96
CA TRP A 68 5.10 0.84 10.37
C TRP A 68 5.21 0.32 11.81
N ALA A 69 4.41 0.87 12.73
CA ALA A 69 4.32 0.37 14.10
C ALA A 69 3.84 -1.09 14.15
N ILE A 70 2.89 -1.47 13.28
CA ILE A 70 2.46 -2.86 13.11
C ILE A 70 3.62 -3.75 12.68
N ALA A 71 4.43 -3.35 11.70
CA ALA A 71 5.58 -4.13 11.28
C ALA A 71 6.60 -4.34 12.41
N ASN A 72 6.90 -3.29 13.18
CA ASN A 72 7.79 -3.39 14.34
C ASN A 72 7.20 -4.29 15.45
N HIS A 73 5.89 -4.18 15.72
CA HIS A 73 5.20 -5.06 16.66
C HIS A 73 5.30 -6.53 16.23
N LEU A 74 4.97 -6.84 14.98
CA LEU A 74 5.04 -8.20 14.45
C LEU A 74 6.48 -8.73 14.46
N ASP A 75 7.47 -7.88 14.21
CA ASP A 75 8.86 -8.30 14.24
C ASP A 75 9.36 -8.66 15.64
N LYS A 76 8.90 -7.90 16.63
CA LYS A 76 9.21 -8.15 18.05
C LYS A 76 8.43 -9.34 18.61
N ALA A 77 7.14 -9.46 18.32
CA ALA A 77 6.26 -10.48 18.88
C ALA A 77 6.47 -11.86 18.26
N TYR A 78 6.93 -11.92 17.00
CA TYR A 78 7.10 -13.16 16.23
C TYR A 78 8.48 -13.20 15.56
N PRO A 79 9.57 -13.54 16.29
CA PRO A 79 10.94 -13.32 15.83
C PRO A 79 11.43 -14.28 14.72
N ASP A 80 10.77 -15.43 14.50
CA ASP A 80 11.28 -16.51 13.64
C ASP A 80 11.52 -16.14 12.18
N LYS A 81 10.70 -15.24 11.62
CA LYS A 81 10.79 -14.79 10.22
C LYS A 81 10.92 -13.28 10.17
N PRO A 82 12.11 -12.70 10.42
CA PRO A 82 12.26 -11.27 10.65
C PRO A 82 11.94 -10.45 9.39
N LEU A 83 11.08 -9.44 9.55
CA LEU A 83 10.84 -8.37 8.58
C LEU A 83 12.06 -7.46 8.48
N PHE A 84 12.81 -7.32 9.58
CA PHE A 84 14.06 -6.59 9.66
C PHE A 84 15.17 -7.51 10.19
N LYS A 85 16.07 -7.94 9.32
CA LYS A 85 17.15 -8.90 9.68
C LYS A 85 18.17 -8.35 10.68
N SER A 86 18.23 -7.04 10.85
CA SER A 86 19.10 -6.33 11.78
C SER A 86 18.58 -4.91 11.99
N GLU A 87 19.12 -4.20 12.98
CA GLU A 87 18.77 -2.79 13.22
C GLU A 87 19.20 -1.88 12.04
N MET A 88 20.28 -2.22 11.36
CA MET A 88 20.70 -1.55 10.13
C MET A 88 19.67 -1.78 9.00
N ALA A 89 19.20 -3.02 8.83
CA ALA A 89 18.16 -3.32 7.85
C ALA A 89 16.84 -2.60 8.18
N ARG A 90 16.48 -2.51 9.46
CA ARG A 90 15.32 -1.73 9.92
C ARG A 90 15.46 -0.25 9.58
N SER A 91 16.64 0.33 9.78
CA SER A 91 16.93 1.74 9.47
C SER A 91 16.80 2.04 7.97
N TYR A 92 17.31 1.17 7.11
CA TYR A 92 17.13 1.32 5.65
C TYR A 92 15.69 1.10 5.22
N ALA A 93 14.98 0.16 5.86
CA ALA A 93 13.56 -0.05 5.61
C ALA A 93 12.73 1.19 5.99
N LEU A 94 13.08 1.89 7.07
CA LEU A 94 12.45 3.15 7.45
C LEU A 94 12.66 4.24 6.38
N PHE A 95 13.87 4.35 5.84
CA PHE A 95 14.17 5.28 4.75
C PHE A 95 13.32 4.99 3.51
N ILE A 96 13.28 3.71 3.08
CA ILE A 96 12.48 3.29 1.92
C ILE A 96 10.99 3.53 2.19
N ASN A 97 10.50 3.23 3.39
CA ASN A 97 9.12 3.51 3.79
C ASN A 97 8.79 5.00 3.67
N GLY A 98 9.67 5.89 4.15
CA GLY A 98 9.50 7.33 4.02
C GLY A 98 9.52 7.82 2.57
N TRP A 99 10.43 7.29 1.73
CA TRP A 99 10.46 7.59 0.30
C TRP A 99 9.17 7.16 -0.42
N VAL A 100 8.66 5.96 -0.13
CA VAL A 100 7.38 5.49 -0.69
C VAL A 100 6.24 6.41 -0.26
N ASP A 101 6.14 6.70 1.04
CA ASP A 101 5.03 7.46 1.61
C ASP A 101 5.00 8.91 1.09
N THR A 102 6.17 9.52 0.89
CA THR A 102 6.27 10.95 0.55
C THR A 102 6.45 11.23 -0.94
N GLN A 103 7.12 10.35 -1.68
CA GLN A 103 7.42 10.57 -3.10
C GLN A 103 6.55 9.69 -4.00
N VAL A 104 6.58 8.37 -3.78
CA VAL A 104 5.87 7.41 -4.66
C VAL A 104 4.36 7.63 -4.58
N HIS A 105 3.79 7.66 -3.38
CA HIS A 105 2.35 7.90 -3.21
C HIS A 105 1.93 9.30 -3.68
N ALA A 106 2.77 10.32 -3.50
CA ALA A 106 2.46 11.67 -3.94
C ALA A 106 2.41 11.79 -5.47
N ALA A 107 3.37 11.17 -6.17
CA ALA A 107 3.40 11.14 -7.63
C ALA A 107 2.31 10.23 -8.23
N LEU A 108 1.95 9.14 -7.53
CA LEU A 108 0.93 8.19 -7.99
C LEU A 108 -0.49 8.73 -7.84
N ALA A 109 -0.81 9.34 -6.69
CA ALA A 109 -2.18 9.75 -6.35
C ALA A 109 -2.92 10.54 -7.45
N PRO A 110 -2.35 11.60 -8.06
CA PRO A 110 -3.05 12.35 -9.09
C PRO A 110 -3.29 11.53 -10.37
N LEU A 111 -2.48 10.50 -10.66
CA LEU A 111 -2.65 9.66 -11.85
C LEU A 111 -3.86 8.72 -11.76
N ILE A 112 -4.42 8.51 -10.56
CA ILE A 112 -5.46 7.51 -10.29
C ILE A 112 -6.65 8.06 -9.49
N ILE A 113 -6.71 9.37 -9.21
CA ILE A 113 -7.72 9.94 -8.29
C ILE A 113 -9.15 9.86 -8.81
N GLY A 114 -9.37 10.04 -10.11
CA GLY A 114 -10.69 9.88 -10.73
C GLY A 114 -11.16 8.43 -10.63
N ASP A 115 -10.31 7.50 -11.05
CA ASP A 115 -10.63 6.06 -11.02
C ASP A 115 -10.84 5.53 -9.60
N LEU A 116 -10.09 6.09 -8.64
CA LEU A 116 -10.26 5.85 -7.21
C LEU A 116 -11.64 6.31 -6.75
N TYR A 117 -12.02 7.55 -7.06
CA TYR A 117 -13.30 8.13 -6.63
C TYR A 117 -14.50 7.32 -7.12
N ASP A 118 -14.46 6.85 -8.36
CA ASP A 118 -15.52 6.03 -8.96
C ASP A 118 -15.71 4.68 -8.24
N ARG A 119 -14.66 4.17 -7.58
CA ARG A 119 -14.68 2.89 -6.86
C ARG A 119 -14.91 3.05 -5.35
N VAL A 120 -14.92 4.27 -4.81
CA VAL A 120 -15.22 4.54 -3.39
C VAL A 120 -16.69 4.23 -3.12
N ARG A 121 -17.02 3.66 -1.95
CA ARG A 121 -18.41 3.39 -1.56
C ARG A 121 -19.25 4.66 -1.62
N PRO A 122 -20.50 4.64 -2.11
CA PRO A 122 -21.35 5.84 -2.20
C PRO A 122 -21.41 6.65 -0.90
N VAL A 123 -21.52 5.98 0.26
CA VAL A 123 -21.53 6.63 1.58
C VAL A 123 -20.24 7.40 1.92
N ASP A 124 -19.11 7.02 1.33
CA ASP A 124 -17.80 7.64 1.56
C ASP A 124 -17.47 8.74 0.53
N GLN A 125 -18.25 8.87 -0.55
CA GLN A 125 -17.94 9.80 -1.64
C GLN A 125 -17.92 11.27 -1.19
N ALA A 126 -18.84 11.69 -0.32
CA ALA A 126 -18.87 13.05 0.21
C ALA A 126 -17.57 13.38 0.97
N TYR A 127 -17.13 12.47 1.85
CA TYR A 127 -15.88 12.59 2.58
C TYR A 127 -14.66 12.63 1.64
N ILE A 128 -14.62 11.79 0.60
CA ILE A 128 -13.51 11.81 -0.36
C ILE A 128 -13.52 13.08 -1.20
N ARG A 129 -14.68 13.55 -1.65
CA ARG A 129 -14.82 14.81 -2.40
C ARG A 129 -14.27 15.98 -1.61
N GLU A 130 -14.63 16.10 -0.33
CA GLU A 130 -14.14 17.17 0.54
C GLU A 130 -12.63 17.02 0.81
N SER A 131 -12.22 15.87 1.36
CA SER A 131 -10.84 15.68 1.84
C SER A 131 -9.82 15.69 0.70
N ARG A 132 -10.13 15.07 -0.44
CA ARG A 132 -9.24 15.06 -1.61
C ARG A 132 -9.39 16.33 -2.43
N GLY A 133 -10.56 16.97 -2.43
CA GLY A 133 -10.76 18.29 -3.01
C GLY A 133 -9.83 19.33 -2.40
N LYS A 134 -9.73 19.37 -1.06
CA LYS A 134 -8.77 20.21 -0.35
C LYS A 134 -7.31 19.89 -0.72
N ARG A 135 -6.97 18.61 -0.87
CA ARG A 135 -5.60 18.16 -1.20
C ARG A 135 -5.20 18.51 -2.63
N PHE A 136 -6.11 18.39 -3.60
CA PHE A 136 -5.82 18.61 -5.02
C PHE A 136 -6.21 20.01 -5.52
N GLY A 137 -6.84 20.83 -4.67
CA GLY A 137 -7.35 22.15 -5.05
C GLY A 137 -8.58 22.11 -5.95
N SER A 138 -9.10 20.92 -6.28
CA SER A 138 -10.30 20.71 -7.08
C SER A 138 -10.99 19.40 -6.71
N SER A 139 -12.31 19.40 -6.75
CA SER A 139 -13.15 18.20 -6.60
C SER A 139 -13.60 17.60 -7.94
N ASP A 140 -13.16 18.17 -9.06
CA ASP A 140 -13.23 17.53 -10.37
C ASP A 140 -12.03 16.60 -10.54
N PHE A 141 -12.15 15.40 -9.96
CA PHE A 141 -11.07 14.42 -9.97
C PHE A 141 -10.77 13.85 -11.36
N THR A 142 -11.75 13.83 -12.26
CA THR A 142 -11.55 13.43 -13.65
C THR A 142 -10.66 14.42 -14.39
N ALA A 143 -10.90 15.73 -14.21
CA ALA A 143 -10.05 16.77 -14.78
C ALA A 143 -8.65 16.75 -14.17
N VAL A 144 -8.54 16.65 -12.83
CA VAL A 144 -7.25 16.53 -12.13
C VAL A 144 -6.45 15.34 -12.66
N GLN A 145 -7.09 14.18 -12.78
CA GLN A 145 -6.45 12.96 -13.27
C GLN A 145 -6.00 13.09 -14.73
N SER A 146 -6.86 13.64 -15.60
CA SER A 146 -6.54 13.81 -17.02
C SER A 146 -5.33 14.72 -17.21
N ALA A 147 -5.32 15.89 -16.54
CA ALA A 147 -4.20 16.81 -16.57
C ALA A 147 -2.91 16.17 -16.03
N ALA A 148 -3.00 15.41 -14.94
CA ALA A 148 -1.86 14.72 -14.37
C ALA A 148 -1.29 13.65 -15.31
N ARG A 149 -2.13 12.93 -16.07
CA ARG A 149 -1.67 11.87 -16.98
C ARG A 149 -0.92 12.40 -18.21
N GLU A 150 -1.19 13.63 -18.67
CA GLU A 150 -0.50 14.21 -19.84
C GLU A 150 1.02 14.21 -19.71
N LYS A 151 1.54 14.51 -18.51
CA LYS A 151 3.00 14.65 -18.26
C LYS A 151 3.48 14.00 -16.96
N GLY A 152 2.58 13.48 -16.13
CA GLY A 152 2.91 12.94 -14.81
C GLY A 152 3.44 11.52 -14.83
N LEU A 153 3.18 10.72 -15.88
CA LEU A 153 3.69 9.35 -15.97
C LEU A 153 5.24 9.31 -16.05
N PRO A 154 5.92 10.12 -16.90
CA PRO A 154 7.38 10.25 -16.84
C PRO A 154 7.90 10.68 -15.45
N ALA A 155 7.24 11.64 -14.80
CA ALA A 155 7.64 12.10 -13.47
C ALA A 155 7.49 11.00 -12.40
N PHE A 156 6.38 10.27 -12.40
CA PHE A 156 6.19 9.10 -11.53
C PHE A 156 7.27 8.04 -11.80
N ARG A 157 7.59 7.79 -13.07
CA ARG A 157 8.67 6.84 -13.41
C ARG A 157 10.01 7.34 -12.88
N LEU A 158 10.35 8.63 -12.97
CA LEU A 158 11.59 9.15 -12.40
C LEU A 158 11.68 8.94 -10.88
N VAL A 159 10.57 9.07 -10.14
CA VAL A 159 10.54 8.80 -8.70
C VAL A 159 10.99 7.36 -8.37
N LEU A 160 10.69 6.39 -9.24
CA LEU A 160 11.06 4.97 -9.08
C LEU A 160 12.53 4.65 -9.41
N GLU A 161 13.33 5.63 -9.81
CA GLU A 161 14.71 5.39 -10.24
C GLU A 161 15.60 4.73 -9.16
N PRO A 162 15.51 5.07 -7.86
CA PRO A 162 16.25 4.35 -6.82
C PRO A 162 15.92 2.86 -6.82
N ALA A 163 14.63 2.50 -6.90
CA ALA A 163 14.19 1.11 -6.96
C ALA A 163 14.67 0.42 -8.23
N ARG A 164 14.62 1.09 -9.40
CA ARG A 164 15.15 0.52 -10.65
C ARG A 164 16.62 0.16 -10.55
N ARG A 165 17.45 1.07 -10.01
CA ARG A 165 18.89 0.83 -9.86
C ARG A 165 19.16 -0.36 -8.97
N THR A 166 18.48 -0.43 -7.82
CA THR A 166 18.59 -1.60 -6.93
C THR A 166 18.14 -2.89 -7.62
N LEU A 167 16.99 -2.89 -8.30
CA LEU A 167 16.41 -4.10 -8.89
C LEU A 167 17.10 -4.59 -10.18
N LYS A 168 18.05 -3.81 -10.72
CA LYS A 168 18.98 -4.29 -11.75
C LYS A 168 20.08 -5.18 -11.16
N GLU A 169 20.47 -4.92 -9.92
CA GLU A 169 21.57 -5.62 -9.24
C GLU A 169 21.06 -6.81 -8.40
N GLN A 170 19.80 -6.80 -7.98
CA GLN A 170 19.24 -7.81 -7.07
C GLN A 170 17.75 -8.08 -7.30
N LYS A 171 17.25 -9.18 -6.73
CA LYS A 171 15.88 -9.68 -6.97
C LYS A 171 14.79 -8.86 -6.32
N PHE A 172 15.06 -8.34 -5.12
CA PHE A 172 14.14 -7.59 -4.25
C PHE A 172 14.85 -6.35 -3.72
N LEU A 173 14.10 -5.37 -3.23
CA LEU A 173 14.68 -4.21 -2.54
C LEU A 173 15.46 -4.63 -1.29
N ALA A 174 15.05 -5.72 -0.65
CA ALA A 174 15.73 -6.30 0.51
C ALA A 174 16.85 -7.32 0.17
N GLY A 175 17.23 -7.47 -1.11
CA GLY A 175 18.28 -8.38 -1.56
C GLY A 175 17.74 -9.63 -2.27
N ASP A 176 18.16 -10.81 -1.84
CA ASP A 176 17.80 -12.09 -2.49
C ASP A 176 16.37 -12.57 -2.19
N ALA A 177 15.79 -12.13 -1.09
CA ALA A 177 14.45 -12.48 -0.63
C ALA A 177 13.69 -11.21 -0.23
N PRO A 178 12.36 -11.17 -0.38
CA PRO A 178 11.57 -9.99 -0.05
C PRO A 178 11.55 -9.76 1.45
N ALA A 179 11.53 -8.48 1.86
CA ALA A 179 11.28 -8.07 3.24
C ALA A 179 10.43 -6.79 3.27
N TYR A 180 10.36 -6.12 4.42
CA TYR A 180 9.50 -4.94 4.57
C TYR A 180 9.68 -3.84 3.50
N PRO A 181 10.90 -3.50 3.02
CA PRO A 181 11.06 -2.52 1.95
C PRO A 181 10.25 -2.85 0.69
N ASP A 182 10.22 -4.13 0.31
CA ASP A 182 9.46 -4.61 -0.84
C ASP A 182 7.95 -4.45 -0.59
N TYR A 183 7.48 -4.74 0.62
CA TYR A 183 6.06 -4.64 0.96
C TYR A 183 5.58 -3.20 0.97
N ALA A 184 6.42 -2.27 1.42
CA ALA A 184 6.13 -0.84 1.38
C ALA A 184 5.89 -0.38 -0.07
N LEU A 185 6.83 -0.63 -0.98
CA LEU A 185 6.67 -0.23 -2.39
C LEU A 185 5.54 -1.02 -3.07
N MET A 186 5.38 -2.31 -2.76
CA MET A 186 4.35 -3.13 -3.40
C MET A 186 2.94 -2.67 -3.02
N GLY A 187 2.77 -2.12 -1.81
CA GLY A 187 1.52 -1.46 -1.40
C GLY A 187 1.06 -0.41 -2.41
N ALA A 188 1.97 0.43 -2.91
CA ALA A 188 1.64 1.46 -3.90
C ALA A 188 1.17 0.85 -5.24
N PHE A 189 1.80 -0.23 -5.70
CA PHE A 189 1.41 -0.91 -6.94
C PHE A 189 0.09 -1.67 -6.80
N LEU A 190 -0.19 -2.27 -5.64
CA LEU A 190 -1.48 -2.90 -5.36
C LEU A 190 -2.59 -1.86 -5.26
N TRP A 191 -2.30 -0.70 -4.68
CA TRP A 191 -3.22 0.43 -4.66
C TRP A 191 -3.62 0.81 -6.09
N ALA A 192 -2.65 1.08 -6.96
CA ALA A 192 -2.91 1.40 -8.36
C ALA A 192 -3.70 0.29 -9.08
N ARG A 193 -3.23 -0.96 -8.99
CA ARG A 193 -3.84 -2.14 -9.64
C ARG A 193 -5.32 -2.32 -9.28
N ILE A 194 -5.69 -2.08 -8.02
CA ILE A 194 -7.06 -2.32 -7.52
C ILE A 194 -8.01 -1.19 -7.93
N VAL A 195 -7.50 0.03 -8.11
CA VAL A 195 -8.35 1.22 -8.35
C VAL A 195 -8.30 1.77 -9.77
N SER A 196 -7.28 1.47 -10.56
CA SER A 196 -7.11 2.03 -11.90
C SER A 196 -6.58 1.01 -12.91
N PRO A 197 -7.10 0.98 -14.15
CA PRO A 197 -6.52 0.19 -15.25
C PRO A 197 -5.31 0.88 -15.90
N PHE A 198 -4.85 2.02 -15.36
CA PHE A 198 -3.76 2.80 -15.95
C PHE A 198 -2.40 2.12 -15.82
N GLU A 199 -1.75 1.84 -16.95
CA GLU A 199 -0.46 1.16 -16.99
C GLU A 199 0.70 2.11 -16.60
N LEU A 200 1.29 1.85 -15.44
CA LEU A 200 2.34 2.70 -14.86
C LEU A 200 3.74 2.37 -15.37
N LEU A 201 3.99 1.12 -15.76
CA LEU A 201 5.32 0.61 -16.08
C LEU A 201 5.36 0.09 -17.52
N ALA A 202 6.52 0.22 -18.16
CA ALA A 202 6.79 -0.50 -19.40
C ALA A 202 7.11 -1.97 -19.08
N GLY A 203 6.86 -2.88 -20.02
CA GLY A 203 7.06 -4.33 -19.81
C GLY A 203 8.51 -4.74 -19.54
N ASP A 204 9.47 -3.94 -20.04
CA ASP A 204 10.91 -4.11 -19.88
C ASP A 204 11.50 -3.37 -18.66
N ASP A 205 10.67 -2.66 -17.88
CA ASP A 205 11.11 -2.00 -16.65
C ASP A 205 11.49 -3.05 -15.57
N PRO A 206 12.69 -2.99 -14.95
CA PRO A 206 13.05 -3.91 -13.86
C PRO A 206 12.05 -3.91 -12.70
N VAL A 207 11.39 -2.78 -12.44
CA VAL A 207 10.31 -2.67 -11.43
C VAL A 207 9.08 -3.47 -11.87
N HIS A 208 8.79 -3.56 -13.17
CA HIS A 208 7.71 -4.41 -13.67
C HIS A 208 7.99 -5.88 -13.37
N ALA A 209 9.19 -6.37 -13.68
CA ALA A 209 9.58 -7.75 -13.37
C ALA A 209 9.56 -8.05 -11.86
N TRP A 210 10.02 -7.11 -11.02
CA TRP A 210 9.90 -7.22 -9.56
C TRP A 210 8.44 -7.25 -9.10
N ARG A 211 7.57 -6.40 -9.64
CA ARG A 211 6.14 -6.38 -9.31
C ARG A 211 5.49 -7.73 -9.60
N GLU A 212 5.79 -8.35 -10.74
CA GLU A 212 5.26 -9.68 -11.06
C GLU A 212 5.70 -10.74 -10.05
N ARG A 213 6.98 -10.75 -9.64
CA ARG A 213 7.44 -11.63 -8.55
C ARG A 213 6.69 -11.38 -7.24
N MET A 214 6.47 -10.11 -6.90
CA MET A 214 5.73 -9.73 -5.68
C MET A 214 4.25 -10.15 -5.72
N LEU A 215 3.61 -10.15 -6.89
CA LEU A 215 2.23 -10.61 -7.07
C LEU A 215 2.09 -12.11 -6.83
N ASP A 216 3.13 -12.90 -7.11
CA ASP A 216 3.16 -14.36 -6.96
C ASP A 216 3.47 -14.82 -5.53
N LEU A 217 3.99 -13.94 -4.67
CA LEU A 217 4.29 -14.27 -3.29
C LEU A 217 3.04 -14.71 -2.50
N TYR A 218 3.27 -15.57 -1.51
CA TYR A 218 2.28 -15.99 -0.52
C TYR A 218 1.01 -16.58 -1.15
N GLY A 219 1.19 -17.46 -2.14
CA GLY A 219 0.08 -18.12 -2.84
C GLY A 219 -0.64 -17.20 -3.82
N GLY A 220 0.05 -16.19 -4.34
CA GLY A 220 -0.49 -15.24 -5.31
C GLY A 220 -1.50 -14.26 -4.70
N MET A 221 -1.36 -13.92 -3.41
CA MET A 221 -2.33 -13.10 -2.69
C MET A 221 -2.59 -11.76 -3.39
N GLY A 222 -1.52 -11.08 -3.81
CA GLY A 222 -1.63 -9.82 -4.58
C GLY A 222 -2.16 -10.03 -5.99
N ARG A 223 -1.91 -11.18 -6.64
CA ARG A 223 -2.40 -11.47 -7.99
C ARG A 223 -3.92 -11.72 -8.02
N LYS A 224 -4.44 -12.44 -7.01
CA LYS A 224 -5.83 -12.90 -6.92
C LYS A 224 -6.84 -11.81 -6.60
N VAL A 225 -6.40 -10.63 -6.21
CA VAL A 225 -7.31 -9.53 -5.86
C VAL A 225 -8.04 -9.01 -7.08
N LYS A 226 -9.26 -8.52 -6.87
CA LYS A 226 -10.04 -7.85 -7.91
C LYS A 226 -9.29 -6.60 -8.39
N ALA A 227 -8.67 -6.69 -9.56
CA ALA A 227 -8.07 -5.55 -10.24
C ALA A 227 -9.17 -4.61 -10.79
N ALA A 228 -8.79 -3.39 -11.11
CA ALA A 228 -9.67 -2.33 -11.58
C ALA A 228 -10.37 -2.66 -12.90
#